data_AF-A0A4U0XTN4-F1
#
_entry.id   AF-A0A4U0XTN4-F1
#
_cell.length_a   1.000
_cell.length_b   1.000
_cell.length_c   1.000
_cell.angle_alpha   90.00
_cell.angle_beta   90.00
_cell.angle_gamma   90.00
#
_symmetry.space_group_name_H-M   'P 1'
#
loop_
_entity.id
_entity.type
_entity.pdbx_description
1 polymer ?
#
loop_
_entity_poly.entity_id
_entity_poly.type
_entity_poly.pdbx_seq_one_letter_code
_entity_poly.pdbx_strand_id
1 'polypeptide(L)'
;MGGPNLEVFKFGMYILFPIGVMYYFGTNLDSRFAVPDFWPKEGTTHKIPFEREEIDEELERLRQRRLANRARRLEMEARGGVGMEVTARRQEEQERHPRPDILEQVRLVEPEKSQVAGGTEKGWLGWLR
;
A
#
# COMPACT_ATOMS: atom_id res chain seq x y z
N MET A 1 -5.96 -47.31 17.42
CA MET A 1 -4.61 -46.71 17.35
C MET A 1 -3.77 -47.59 16.46
N GLY A 2 -3.44 -47.14 15.25
CA GLY A 2 -2.60 -47.92 14.34
C GLY A 2 -1.23 -48.11 14.99
N GLY A 3 -0.75 -49.36 15.03
CA GLY A 3 0.47 -49.75 15.74
C GLY A 3 1.76 -49.09 15.22
N PRO A 4 2.93 -49.53 15.68
CA PRO A 4 4.23 -48.87 15.45
C PRO A 4 4.55 -48.56 13.97
N ASN A 5 3.99 -49.31 13.02
CA ASN A 5 4.13 -49.04 11.58
C ASN A 5 3.57 -47.67 11.16
N LEU A 6 2.53 -47.17 11.82
CA LEU A 6 1.94 -45.87 11.52
C LEU A 6 2.84 -44.72 12.00
N GLU A 7 3.54 -44.92 13.12
CA GLU A 7 4.50 -43.94 13.65
C GLU A 7 5.75 -43.83 12.76
N VAL A 8 6.23 -44.95 12.23
CA VAL A 8 7.34 -44.97 11.26
C VAL A 8 6.96 -44.27 9.95
N PHE A 9 5.73 -44.46 9.47
CA PHE A 9 5.23 -43.73 8.30
C PHE A 9 5.15 -42.22 8.56
N LYS A 10 4.60 -41.82 9.72
CA LYS A 10 4.51 -40.41 10.10
C LYS A 10 5.89 -39.76 10.23
N PHE A 11 6.85 -40.47 10.83
CA PHE A 11 8.24 -40.06 10.96
C PHE A 11 8.92 -39.91 9.59
N GLY A 12 8.76 -40.90 8.71
CA GLY A 12 9.27 -40.84 7.34
C GLY A 12 8.69 -39.67 6.56
N MET A 13 7.38 -39.40 6.68
CA MET A 13 6.72 -38.27 6.04
C MET A 13 7.24 -36.93 6.57
N TYR A 14 7.44 -36.79 7.88
CA TYR A 14 7.99 -35.57 8.48
C TYR A 14 9.44 -35.27 8.12
N ILE A 15 10.23 -36.29 7.74
CA ILE A 15 11.60 -36.09 7.24
C ILE A 15 11.59 -35.86 5.74
N LEU A 16 10.84 -36.67 4.98
CA LEU A 16 10.81 -36.59 3.52
C LEU A 16 10.13 -35.32 3.01
N PHE A 17 9.09 -34.83 3.70
CA PHE A 17 8.36 -33.63 3.31
C PHE A 17 9.25 -32.37 3.27
N PRO A 18 9.95 -31.97 4.35
CA PRO A 18 10.80 -30.79 4.31
C PRO A 18 12.00 -30.96 3.36
N ILE A 19 12.59 -32.15 3.29
CA ILE A 19 13.71 -32.42 2.37
C ILE A 19 13.24 -32.35 0.91
N GLY A 20 12.07 -32.90 0.59
CA GLY A 20 11.50 -32.86 -0.76
C GLY A 20 11.11 -31.45 -1.20
N VAL A 21 10.48 -30.68 -0.31
CA VAL A 21 10.15 -29.26 -0.56
C VAL A 21 11.44 -28.45 -0.78
N MET A 22 12.47 -28.66 0.05
CA MET A 22 13.77 -28.02 -0.13
C MET A 22 14.50 -28.47 -1.39
N TYR A 23 14.40 -29.72 -1.80
CA TYR A 23 15.03 -30.20 -3.03
C TYR A 23 14.35 -29.58 -4.28
N TYR A 24 13.01 -29.54 -4.27
CA TYR A 24 12.22 -29.00 -5.38
C TYR A 24 12.35 -27.49 -5.53
N PHE A 25 12.23 -26.73 -4.43
CA PHE A 25 12.32 -25.27 -4.47
C PHE A 25 13.75 -24.76 -4.23
N GLY A 26 14.53 -25.36 -3.36
CA GLY A 26 15.83 -24.85 -2.90
C GLY A 26 16.94 -24.84 -3.94
N THR A 27 16.86 -25.68 -4.97
CA THR A 27 17.90 -25.74 -6.03
C THR A 27 17.61 -24.81 -7.22
N ASN A 28 16.40 -24.24 -7.29
CA ASN A 28 15.94 -23.52 -8.48
C ASN A 28 14.99 -22.35 -8.16
N LEU A 29 15.24 -21.63 -7.05
CA LEU A 29 14.42 -20.45 -6.70
C LEU A 29 14.49 -19.36 -7.77
N ASP A 30 15.68 -19.11 -8.32
CA ASP A 30 15.90 -17.97 -9.22
C ASP A 30 15.06 -18.07 -10.48
N SER A 31 15.05 -19.20 -11.18
CA SER A 31 14.23 -19.34 -12.40
C SER A 31 12.72 -19.43 -12.15
N ARG A 32 12.31 -19.86 -10.93
CA ARG A 32 10.91 -20.05 -10.56
C ARG A 32 10.26 -18.78 -10.00
N PHE A 33 11.04 -17.92 -9.37
CA PHE A 33 10.57 -16.69 -8.73
C PHE A 33 11.09 -15.40 -9.39
N ALA A 34 12.00 -15.48 -10.36
CA ALA A 34 12.35 -14.32 -11.17
C ALA A 34 11.16 -13.89 -12.02
N VAL A 35 10.77 -12.63 -11.87
CA VAL A 35 9.78 -11.99 -12.74
C VAL A 35 10.52 -11.48 -13.98
N PRO A 36 10.26 -12.02 -15.17
CA PRO A 36 10.83 -11.45 -16.39
C PRO A 36 10.31 -10.02 -16.57
N ASP A 37 11.20 -9.11 -16.96
CA ASP A 37 10.89 -7.68 -17.14
C ASP A 37 10.36 -6.98 -15.87
N PHE A 38 10.87 -7.34 -14.68
CA PHE A 38 10.50 -6.69 -13.42
C PHE A 38 10.69 -5.16 -13.46
N TRP A 39 11.76 -4.69 -14.09
CA TRP A 39 12.03 -3.26 -14.23
C TRP A 39 11.36 -2.69 -15.49
N PRO A 40 10.74 -1.50 -15.41
CA PRO A 40 10.22 -0.80 -16.58
C PRO A 40 11.33 -0.67 -17.63
N LYS A 41 11.05 -1.15 -18.84
CA LYS A 41 12.01 -1.10 -19.95
C LYS A 41 12.39 0.36 -20.24
N GLU A 42 13.62 0.61 -20.66
CA GLU A 42 14.14 1.97 -20.89
C GLU A 42 13.29 2.81 -21.87
N GLY A 43 12.51 2.16 -22.74
CA GLY A 43 11.58 2.82 -23.66
C GLY A 43 10.18 3.15 -23.11
N THR A 44 9.85 2.72 -21.88
CA THR A 44 8.55 3.01 -21.23
C THR A 44 8.57 4.30 -20.42
N THR A 45 9.75 4.82 -20.12
CA THR A 45 9.92 6.09 -19.41
C THR A 45 10.00 7.23 -20.42
N HIS A 46 9.25 8.31 -20.17
CA HIS A 46 9.39 9.53 -20.95
C HIS A 46 10.82 10.06 -20.78
N LYS A 47 11.58 10.12 -21.87
CA LYS A 47 12.92 10.73 -21.84
C LYS A 47 12.75 12.23 -21.57
N ILE A 48 13.46 12.73 -20.57
CA ILE A 48 13.46 14.17 -20.28
C ILE A 48 14.37 14.81 -21.32
N PRO A 49 13.94 15.89 -21.99
CA PRO A 49 14.80 16.62 -22.93
C PRO A 49 16.00 17.19 -22.16
N PHE A 50 17.20 17.02 -22.71
CA PHE A 50 18.45 17.47 -22.06
C PHE A 50 19.01 18.74 -22.69
N GLU A 51 18.68 19.01 -23.95
CA GLU A 51 19.12 20.19 -24.68
C GLU A 51 18.23 21.40 -24.38
N ARG A 52 18.83 22.60 -24.34
CA ARG A 52 18.11 23.84 -23.98
C ARG A 52 16.96 24.14 -24.94
N GLU A 53 17.18 23.97 -26.24
CA GLU A 53 16.18 24.23 -27.28
C GLU A 53 14.98 23.28 -27.15
N GLU A 54 15.24 21.99 -26.91
CA GLU A 54 14.22 20.96 -26.72
C GLU A 54 13.40 21.18 -25.43
N ILE A 55 14.06 21.67 -24.36
CA ILE A 55 13.41 22.05 -23.11
C ILE A 55 12.45 23.22 -23.34
N ASP A 56 12.87 24.23 -24.10
CA ASP A 56 12.05 25.41 -24.37
C ASP A 56 10.81 25.04 -25.22
N GLU A 57 10.98 24.19 -26.23
CA GLU A 57 9.87 23.68 -27.06
C GLU A 57 8.86 22.86 -26.23
N GLU A 58 9.34 21.94 -25.40
CA GLU A 58 8.47 21.14 -24.53
C GLU A 58 7.78 22.01 -23.48
N LEU A 59 8.45 23.06 -22.98
CA LEU A 59 7.87 24.02 -22.05
C LEU A 59 6.74 24.84 -22.72
N GLU A 60 6.92 25.25 -23.97
CA GLU A 60 5.88 25.90 -24.76
C GLU A 60 4.68 24.97 -25.00
N ARG A 61 4.93 23.71 -25.37
CA ARG A 61 3.90 22.66 -25.49
C ARG A 61 3.08 22.51 -24.20
N LEU A 62 3.76 22.46 -23.06
CA LEU A 62 3.12 22.36 -21.74
C LEU A 62 2.31 23.61 -21.37
N ARG A 63 2.82 24.81 -21.68
CA ARG A 63 2.10 26.08 -21.48
C ARG A 63 0.82 26.12 -22.31
N GLN A 64 0.89 25.75 -23.60
CA GLN A 64 -0.28 25.69 -24.48
C GLN A 64 -1.31 24.68 -23.96
N ARG A 65 -0.87 23.48 -23.55
CA ARG A 65 -1.76 22.46 -22.96
C ARG A 65 -2.45 22.96 -21.68
N ARG A 66 -1.73 23.70 -20.83
CA ARG A 66 -2.30 24.32 -19.62
C ARG A 66 -3.36 25.37 -19.97
N LEU A 67 -3.08 26.24 -20.94
CA LEU A 67 -4.02 27.27 -21.39
C LEU A 67 -5.27 26.65 -22.02
N ALA A 68 -5.11 25.64 -22.88
CA ALA A 68 -6.22 24.91 -23.48
C ALA A 68 -7.09 24.21 -22.43
N ASN A 69 -6.49 23.53 -21.45
CA ASN A 69 -7.23 22.91 -20.35
C ASN A 69 -7.97 23.96 -19.51
N ARG A 70 -7.35 25.12 -19.25
CA ARG A 70 -8.00 26.23 -18.53
C ARG A 70 -9.17 26.80 -19.32
N ALA A 71 -9.00 27.04 -20.62
CA ALA A 71 -10.08 27.51 -21.49
C ALA A 71 -11.24 26.50 -21.50
N ARG A 72 -10.94 25.20 -21.65
CA ARG A 72 -11.95 24.13 -21.60
C ARG A 72 -12.70 24.11 -20.25
N ARG A 73 -12.01 24.32 -19.13
CA ARG A 73 -12.65 24.44 -17.81
C ARG A 73 -13.59 25.64 -17.73
N LEU A 74 -13.13 26.82 -18.16
CA LEU A 74 -13.93 28.04 -18.18
C LEU A 74 -15.15 27.91 -19.12
N GLU A 75 -15.02 27.26 -20.27
CA GLU A 75 -16.13 26.98 -21.17
C GLU A 75 -17.15 26.02 -20.54
N MET A 76 -16.69 24.98 -19.82
CA MET A 76 -17.57 24.06 -19.09
C MET A 76 -18.28 24.76 -17.92
N GLU A 77 -17.61 25.70 -17.24
CA GLU A 77 -18.19 26.53 -16.19
C GLU A 77 -19.21 27.54 -16.77
N ALA A 78 -18.90 28.19 -17.90
CA ALA A 78 -19.78 29.13 -18.58
C ALA A 78 -21.01 28.46 -19.23
N ARG A 79 -20.87 27.22 -19.69
CA ARG A 79 -22.00 26.39 -20.17
C ARG A 79 -22.83 25.78 -19.02
N GLY A 80 -22.50 26.08 -17.77
CA GLY A 80 -23.34 25.81 -16.59
C GLY A 80 -23.43 24.36 -16.11
N GLY A 81 -22.56 23.46 -16.57
CA GLY A 81 -22.96 22.03 -16.60
C GLY A 81 -22.30 21.03 -15.66
N VAL A 82 -21.11 21.26 -15.10
CA VAL A 82 -20.36 20.12 -14.49
C VAL A 82 -19.69 20.46 -13.16
N GLY A 83 -19.13 21.67 -13.01
CA GLY A 83 -18.44 22.06 -11.78
C GLY A 83 -19.36 22.08 -10.56
N MET A 84 -20.56 22.65 -10.71
CA MET A 84 -21.55 22.79 -9.63
C MET A 84 -22.21 21.44 -9.28
N GLU A 85 -22.49 20.59 -10.28
CA GLU A 85 -23.06 19.25 -10.06
C GLU A 85 -22.07 18.31 -9.35
N VAL A 86 -20.77 18.36 -9.68
CA VAL A 86 -19.77 17.51 -9.01
C VAL A 86 -19.56 17.97 -7.58
N THR A 87 -19.58 19.27 -7.30
CA THR A 87 -19.53 19.77 -5.91
C THR A 87 -20.80 19.44 -5.14
N ALA A 88 -21.98 19.56 -5.75
CA ALA A 88 -23.26 19.22 -5.13
C ALA A 88 -23.37 17.72 -4.85
N ARG A 89 -23.07 16.85 -5.82
CA ARG A 89 -23.02 15.39 -5.62
C ARG A 89 -22.00 14.97 -4.57
N ARG A 90 -20.84 15.64 -4.53
CA ARG A 90 -19.82 15.40 -3.50
C ARG A 90 -20.29 15.83 -2.11
N GLN A 91 -21.02 16.93 -2.01
CA GLN A 91 -21.64 17.40 -0.77
C GLN A 91 -22.73 16.42 -0.32
N GLU A 92 -23.63 15.99 -1.21
CA GLU A 92 -24.67 14.98 -0.94
C GLU A 92 -24.08 13.62 -0.52
N GLU A 93 -22.99 13.16 -1.16
CA GLU A 93 -22.27 11.95 -0.76
C GLU A 93 -21.59 12.09 0.60
N GLN A 94 -21.08 13.28 0.92
CA GLN A 94 -20.43 13.58 2.19
C GLN A 94 -21.44 13.75 3.34
N GLU A 95 -22.67 14.19 3.05
CA GLU A 95 -23.79 14.19 4.00
C GLU A 95 -24.34 12.77 4.24
N ARG A 96 -24.43 11.93 3.19
CA ARG A 96 -24.84 10.52 3.33
C ARG A 96 -23.80 9.67 4.06
N HIS A 97 -22.53 9.99 3.90
CA HIS A 97 -21.42 9.31 4.54
C HIS A 97 -20.53 10.35 5.24
N PRO A 98 -20.92 10.82 6.44
CA PRO A 98 -20.05 11.68 7.21
C PRO A 98 -18.74 10.93 7.44
N ARG A 99 -17.63 11.53 7.00
CA ARG A 99 -16.31 10.97 7.32
C ARG A 99 -16.19 10.94 8.84
N PRO A 100 -15.84 9.80 9.46
CA PRO A 100 -15.52 9.82 10.88
C PRO A 100 -14.36 10.79 11.07
N ASP A 101 -14.49 11.74 11.99
CA ASP A 101 -13.43 12.69 12.30
C ASP A 101 -12.29 11.93 12.99
N ILE A 102 -11.36 11.42 12.19
CA ILE A 102 -10.16 10.70 12.65
C ILE A 102 -9.35 11.59 13.62
N LEU A 103 -9.49 12.91 13.51
CA LEU A 103 -8.82 13.90 14.34
C LEU A 103 -9.34 13.96 15.79
N GLU A 104 -10.56 13.49 16.08
CA GLU A 104 -11.04 13.34 17.47
C GLU A 104 -10.42 12.12 18.15
N GLN A 105 -10.21 11.02 17.41
CA GLN A 105 -9.64 9.78 17.93
C GLN A 105 -8.15 9.91 18.28
N VAL A 106 -7.45 10.89 17.70
CA VAL A 106 -6.03 11.19 17.97
C VAL A 106 -5.87 12.34 18.98
N ARG A 107 -6.96 12.84 19.58
CA ARG A 107 -6.84 13.79 20.69
C ARG A 107 -6.24 13.05 21.88
N LEU A 108 -4.94 13.27 22.09
CA LEU A 108 -4.21 12.78 23.26
C LEU A 108 -4.93 13.26 24.52
N VAL A 109 -5.48 12.32 25.29
CA VAL A 109 -5.96 12.60 26.65
C VAL A 109 -4.71 12.85 27.50
N GLU A 110 -4.53 14.10 27.90
CA GLU A 110 -3.46 14.51 28.81
C GLU A 110 -3.67 13.77 30.15
N PRO A 111 -2.73 12.92 30.60
CA PRO A 111 -2.95 12.13 31.80
C PRO A 111 -2.93 13.06 33.01
N GLU A 112 -4.11 13.33 33.56
CA GLU A 112 -4.24 13.92 34.88
C GLU A 112 -3.59 12.98 35.90
N LYS A 113 -2.77 13.58 36.74
CA LYS A 113 -1.98 12.99 37.82
C LYS A 113 -2.72 11.86 38.58
N SER A 114 -2.47 10.60 38.21
CA SER A 114 -2.83 9.45 39.03
C SER A 114 -1.66 9.04 39.92
N GLN A 115 -1.63 9.62 41.11
CA GLN A 115 -1.01 9.02 42.29
C GLN A 115 -1.73 7.71 42.62
N VAL A 116 -1.09 6.55 42.47
CA VAL A 116 -1.32 5.31 43.26
C VAL A 116 -0.07 4.42 43.05
N ALA A 117 0.96 4.45 43.90
CA ALA A 117 1.08 3.73 45.17
C ALA A 117 0.84 2.20 45.08
N GLY A 118 1.93 1.44 44.93
CA GLY A 118 2.10 0.12 45.54
C GLY A 118 1.44 -1.10 44.89
N GLY A 119 2.28 -2.04 44.42
CA GLY A 119 1.94 -3.47 44.46
C GLY A 119 2.30 -4.28 43.22
N THR A 120 3.11 -5.32 43.47
CA THR A 120 3.25 -6.59 42.73
C THR A 120 4.31 -6.69 41.63
N GLU A 121 5.55 -6.88 42.07
CA GLU A 121 6.59 -7.62 41.35
C GLU A 121 6.19 -9.10 41.21
N LYS A 122 5.32 -9.40 40.24
CA LYS A 122 5.17 -10.76 39.68
C LYS A 122 5.06 -10.68 38.16
N GLY A 123 6.02 -9.98 37.56
CA GLY A 123 6.25 -10.02 36.13
C GLY A 123 7.31 -11.06 35.79
N TRP A 124 7.13 -11.76 34.67
CA TRP A 124 8.14 -12.53 33.93
C TRP A 124 8.64 -13.85 34.55
N LEU A 125 8.63 -14.02 35.87
CA LEU A 125 9.06 -15.26 36.53
C LEU A 125 7.99 -16.38 36.58
N GLY A 126 6.76 -16.12 36.16
CA GLY A 126 5.66 -17.10 36.18
C GLY A 126 5.61 -18.05 34.98
N TRP A 127 6.31 -17.75 33.89
CA TRP A 127 6.28 -18.54 32.66
C TRP A 127 7.34 -19.65 32.61
N LEU A 128 8.26 -19.67 33.60
CA LEU A 128 9.41 -20.57 33.62
C LEU A 128 9.25 -21.75 34.60
N ARG A 129 8.03 -22.02 35.08
CA ARG A 129 7.71 -23.17 35.92
C ARG A 129 6.62 -24.02 35.31
#